data_AF-A0A7W0KLR1-F1
#
_entry.id   AF-A0A7W0KLR1-F1
#
_cell.length_a   1.000
_cell.length_b   1.000
_cell.length_c   1.000
_cell.angle_alpha   90.00
_cell.angle_beta   90.00
_cell.angle_gamma   90.00
#
_symmetry.space_group_name_H-M   'P 1'
#
loop_
_entity.id
_entity.type
_entity.pdbx_description
1 polymer ?
#
loop_
_entity_poly.entity_id
_entity_poly.type
_entity_poly.pdbx_seq_one_letter_code
_entity_poly.pdbx_strand_id
1 'polypeptide(L)' 'MGERWHRLDTGWRDRRVGAEYDGGIAHLTQDQLRADRDRHNWLTENGWTLLHFTDVDVYRRHTRMVATVRRLLDRNAA' A
#
# COMPACT_ATOMS: atom_id res chain seq x y z
N MET A 1 20.78 3.33 -15.65
CA MET A 1 19.65 3.60 -14.73
C MET A 1 19.28 2.26 -14.12
N GLY A 2 19.55 2.07 -12.82
CA GLY A 2 19.20 0.81 -12.15
C GLY A 2 17.69 0.70 -12.01
N GLU A 3 17.14 -0.47 -12.31
CA GLU A 3 15.73 -0.75 -12.08
C GLU A 3 15.42 -0.58 -10.58
N ARG A 4 14.46 0.29 -10.26
CA ARG A 4 13.95 0.44 -8.89
C ARG A 4 12.87 -0.63 -8.68
N TRP A 5 13.12 -1.53 -7.73
CA TRP A 5 12.19 -2.57 -7.33
C TRP A 5 11.63 -2.23 -5.95
N HIS A 6 10.31 -2.14 -5.85
CA HIS A 6 9.60 -1.94 -4.59
C HIS A 6 8.77 -3.17 -4.26
N ARG A 7 8.91 -3.66 -3.02
CA ARG A 7 8.10 -4.76 -2.50
C ARG A 7 6.84 -4.17 -1.85
N LEU A 8 5.71 -4.79 -2.17
CA LEU A 8 4.42 -4.58 -1.53
C LEU A 8 4.03 -5.88 -0.82
N ASP A 9 3.32 -5.80 0.30
CA ASP A 9 2.80 -7.01 0.96
C ASP A 9 1.74 -7.70 0.09
N THR A 10 0.90 -6.91 -0.57
CA THR A 10 -0.07 -7.40 -1.55
C THR A 10 -0.28 -6.36 -2.65
N GLY A 11 -0.42 -6.81 -3.90
CA GLY A 11 -0.65 -5.89 -5.02
C GLY A 11 -1.36 -6.54 -6.21
N TRP A 12 -2.25 -5.77 -6.83
CA TRP A 12 -2.97 -6.09 -8.06
C TRP A 12 -2.42 -5.24 -9.19
N ARG A 13 -1.47 -5.79 -9.95
CA ARG A 13 -0.72 -5.06 -10.98
C ARG A 13 -1.61 -4.47 -12.07
N ASP A 14 -2.60 -5.23 -12.56
CA ASP A 14 -3.48 -4.79 -13.65
C ASP A 14 -4.29 -3.55 -13.28
N ARG A 15 -4.64 -3.40 -12.00
CA ARG A 15 -5.45 -2.29 -11.45
C ARG A 15 -4.59 -1.24 -10.74
N ARG A 16 -3.27 -1.46 -10.67
CA ARG A 16 -2.29 -0.64 -9.93
C ARG A 16 -2.77 -0.33 -8.50
N VAL A 17 -3.25 -1.35 -7.79
CA VAL A 17 -3.63 -1.22 -6.37
C VAL A 17 -2.65 -2.01 -5.53
N GLY A 18 -2.10 -1.40 -4.48
CA GLY A 18 -1.26 -2.04 -3.47
C GLY A 18 -1.91 -1.98 -2.09
N ALA A 19 -1.61 -2.94 -1.22
CA ALA A 19 -2.01 -2.92 0.18
C ALA A 19 -0.85 -3.35 1.07
N GLU A 20 -0.69 -2.66 2.19
CA GLU A 20 0.38 -2.87 3.16
C GLU A 20 -0.16 -2.96 4.57
N TYR A 21 0.50 -3.79 5.38
CA TYR A 21 0.15 -3.95 6.78
C TYR A 21 1.11 -3.15 7.66
N ASP A 22 0.60 -2.05 8.21
CA ASP A 22 1.29 -1.22 9.19
C ASP A 22 0.96 -1.73 10.60
N GLY A 23 1.65 -2.82 10.97
CA GLY A 23 1.61 -3.37 12.33
C GLY A 23 2.24 -2.41 13.33
N GLY A 24 1.49 -2.04 14.38
CA GLY A 24 1.93 -1.11 15.41
C GLY A 24 3.29 -1.46 16.01
N ILE A 25 4.13 -0.42 16.13
CA ILE A 25 5.56 -0.41 16.51
C ILE A 25 6.50 -0.68 15.32
N ALA A 26 6.46 0.21 14.33
CA ALA A 26 7.65 0.48 13.55
C ALA A 26 8.53 1.42 14.39
N HIS A 27 9.65 0.92 14.90
CA HIS A 27 10.76 1.77 15.37
C HIS A 27 11.34 2.51 14.14
N LEU A 28 10.58 3.49 13.63
CA LEU A 28 10.90 4.26 12.43
C LEU A 28 12.11 5.12 12.71
N THR A 29 13.29 4.65 12.29
CA THR A 29 14.42 5.55 12.13
C THR A 29 14.05 6.61 11.09
N GLN A 30 14.65 7.81 11.20
CA GLN A 30 14.40 8.89 10.23
C GLN A 30 14.66 8.46 8.78
N ASP A 31 15.61 7.55 8.57
CA ASP A 31 15.95 7.01 7.25
C ASP A 31 14.86 6.07 6.70
N GLN A 32 14.24 5.25 7.56
CA GLN A 32 13.13 4.39 7.14
C GLN A 32 11.91 5.22 6.74
N LEU A 33 11.62 6.31 7.47
CA LEU A 33 10.54 7.23 7.11
C LEU A 33 10.77 7.92 5.77
N ARG A 34 12.03 8.29 5.48
CA ARG A 34 12.40 8.90 4.19
C ARG A 34 12.29 7.90 3.04
N ALA A 35 12.78 6.68 3.23
CA ALA A 35 12.69 5.62 2.23
C ALA A 35 11.23 5.22 1.95
N ASP A 36 10.40 5.15 2.99
CA ASP A 36 8.98 4.86 2.85
C ASP A 36 8.25 5.95 2.05
N ARG A 37 8.52 7.22 2.36
CA ARG A 37 7.99 8.36 1.60
C ARG A 37 8.45 8.40 0.15
N ASP A 38 9.73 8.16 -0.11
CA ASP A 38 10.27 8.10 -1.49
C ASP A 38 9.55 7.00 -2.29
N ARG A 39 9.40 5.82 -1.69
CA ARG A 39 8.66 4.70 -2.27
C ARG A 39 7.19 5.03 -2.52
N HIS A 40 6.51 5.63 -1.56
CA HIS A 40 5.11 6.02 -1.70
C HIS A 40 4.92 7.04 -2.83
N ASN A 41 5.80 8.04 -2.91
CA ASN A 41 5.78 9.03 -3.99
C ASN A 41 6.01 8.37 -5.35
N TRP A 42 7.03 7.50 -5.46
CA TRP A 42 7.31 6.79 -6.71
C TRP A 42 6.11 5.94 -7.16
N LEU A 43 5.48 5.18 -6.25
CA LEU A 43 4.30 4.37 -6.56
C LEU A 43 3.14 5.26 -7.03
N THR A 44 2.89 6.37 -6.34
CA THR A 44 1.84 7.34 -6.68
C THR A 44 2.06 7.95 -8.06
N GLU A 45 3.29 8.40 -8.37
CA GLU A 45 3.66 8.93 -9.68
C GLU A 45 3.48 7.89 -10.80
N ASN A 46 3.65 6.61 -10.49
CA ASN A 46 3.41 5.51 -11.42
C ASN A 46 1.93 5.05 -11.46
N GLY A 47 1.02 5.82 -10.87
CA GLY A 47 -0.42 5.59 -10.90
C GLY A 47 -0.88 4.46 -9.97
N TRP A 48 -0.08 4.07 -8.98
CA TRP A 48 -0.50 3.11 -7.98
C TRP A 48 -1.34 3.78 -6.90
N THR A 49 -2.41 3.11 -6.49
CA THR A 49 -3.15 3.45 -5.26
C THR A 49 -2.69 2.51 -4.16
N LEU A 50 -1.96 3.05 -3.17
CA LEU A 50 -1.47 2.30 -2.02
C LEU A 50 -2.42 2.44 -0.83
N LEU A 51 -2.84 1.32 -0.26
CA LEU A 51 -3.65 1.24 0.94
C LEU A 51 -2.80 0.79 2.13
N HIS A 52 -2.90 1.50 3.23
CA HIS A 52 -2.26 1.15 4.49
C HIS A 52 -3.32 0.62 5.46
N PHE A 53 -3.11 -0.58 5.99
CA PHE A 53 -4.00 -1.23 6.94
C PHE A 53 -3.29 -1.52 8.25
N THR A 54 -3.97 -1.27 9.35
CA THR A 54 -3.44 -1.50 10.70
C THR A 54 -3.95 -2.81 11.29
N ASP A 55 -3.43 -3.17 12.46
CA ASP A 55 -3.97 -4.25 13.29
C ASP A 55 -5.48 -4.06 13.57
N VAL A 56 -5.94 -2.83 13.78
CA VAL A 56 -7.36 -2.52 13.97
C VAL A 56 -8.17 -2.85 12.73
N ASP A 57 -7.64 -2.54 11.53
CA ASP A 57 -8.34 -2.83 10.28
C ASP A 57 -8.45 -4.33 10.03
N VAL A 58 -7.39 -5.07 10.30
CA VAL A 58 -7.35 -6.53 10.13
C VAL A 58 -8.23 -7.22 11.17
N TYR A 59 -8.06 -6.93 12.47
CA TYR A 59 -8.74 -7.68 13.53
C TYR A 59 -10.16 -7.19 13.81
N ARG A 60 -10.46 -5.90 13.62
CA ARG A 60 -11.75 -5.31 14.04
C ARG A 60 -12.59 -4.78 12.88
N ARG A 61 -12.00 -4.54 11.70
CA ARG A 61 -12.71 -3.91 10.58
C ARG A 61 -12.48 -4.60 9.23
N HIS A 62 -12.18 -5.91 9.25
CA HIS A 62 -11.81 -6.67 8.04
C HIS A 62 -12.84 -6.54 6.91
N THR A 63 -14.14 -6.51 7.21
CA THR A 63 -15.18 -6.32 6.19
C THR A 63 -15.05 -4.98 5.49
N ARG A 64 -14.77 -3.90 6.23
CA ARG A 64 -14.54 -2.56 5.67
C ARG A 64 -13.23 -2.48 4.89
N MET A 65 -12.18 -3.17 5.38
CA MET A 65 -10.90 -3.31 4.69
C MET A 65 -11.10 -3.94 3.31
N VAL A 66 -11.72 -5.12 3.25
CA VAL A 66 -11.99 -5.84 1.99
C VAL A 66 -12.89 -5.03 1.07
N ALA A 67 -13.94 -4.38 1.58
CA ALA A 67 -14.82 -3.53 0.78
C ALA A 67 -14.07 -2.33 0.16
N THR A 68 -13.09 -1.77 0.89
CA THR A 68 -12.26 -0.67 0.39
C THR A 68 -11.35 -1.12 -0.73
N VAL A 69 -10.71 -2.29 -0.58
CA VAL A 69 -9.91 -2.91 -1.64
C VAL A 69 -10.77 -3.15 -2.88
N ARG A 70 -11.92 -3.84 -2.75
CA ARG A 70 -12.82 -4.15 -3.86
C ARG A 70 -13.22 -2.89 -4.65
N ARG A 71 -13.66 -1.84 -3.96
CA ARG A 71 -14.05 -0.58 -4.60
C ARG A 71 -12.92 0.02 -5.44
N LEU A 72 -11.67 -0.06 -4.99
CA LEU A 72 -10.53 0.44 -5.76
C LEU A 72 -10.17 -0.46 -6.94
N LEU A 73 -10.29 -1.77 -6.78
CA LEU A 73 -10.11 -2.71 -7.89
C LEU A 73 -11.17 -2.51 -8.97
N ASP A 74 -12.41 -2.22 -8.59
CA ASP A 74 -13.51 -1.96 -9.52
C ASP A 74 -13.33 -0.59 -10.20
N ARG A 75 -12.93 0.44 -9.45
CA ARG A 75 -12.65 1.79 -10.00
C ARG A 75 -11.54 1.77 -11.05
N ASN A 76 -10.51 0.96 -10.81
CA ASN A 76 -9.33 0.87 -11.67
C ASN A 76 -9.40 -0.33 -12.63
N ALA A 77 -10.57 -0.95 -12.79
CA ALA A 77 -10.79 -1.90 -13.87
C ALA A 77 -10.76 -1.15 -15.21
N ALA A 78 -9.99 -1.68 -16.16
CA ALA A 78 -9.87 -1.16 -17.52
C ALA A 78 -11.17 -1.35 -18.33
#